data_AF-A0A8S3S1X3-F1
#
_entry.id   AF-A0A8S3S1X3-F1
#
_cell.length_a   1.000
_cell.length_b   1.000
_cell.length_c   1.000
_cell.angle_alpha   90.00
_cell.angle_beta   90.00
_cell.angle_gamma   90.00
#
_symmetry.space_group_name_H-M   'P 1'
#
loop_
_entity.id
_entity.type
_entity.pdbx_description
1 polymer ?
#
loop_
_entity_poly.entity_id
_entity_poly.type
_entity_poly.pdbx_seq_one_letter_code
_entity_poly.pdbx_strand_id
1 'polypeptide(L)'
;MNESSTVSTSNSFETVSDSEEFQTKFQNSYRKDRKLGEGGVFIAVDNNYITTEILTGSDCETAWCKINTQGRQHLYIGTFYRQSCRDIEKLEELEKSINCIMNTSQTLPNVILGGDFNLTQINWQTNTVNTNPQYGKALNEKLIEISNNNDMNQMVIEPTRGQNTIDLLMTTNTGLVSNIEVHPGMSDHQVVIANIDMKDKHQKKKPRLVHLFKRDDMNELKENIRDNFGTRMNNMEENTVEDNWTYVKKIIPQATKEFIPQKTIGSKQHGSPHILKD
;
A
#
# COMPACT_ATOMS: atom_id res chain seq x y z
N MET A 1 46.18 -5.85 20.33
CA MET A 1 45.97 -5.04 19.11
C MET A 1 44.83 -5.66 18.35
N ASN A 2 43.72 -4.92 18.33
CA ASN A 2 42.50 -5.02 17.53
C ASN A 2 41.77 -6.37 17.46
N GLU A 3 40.89 -6.59 18.44
CA GLU A 3 39.62 -7.27 18.23
C GLU A 3 38.72 -6.36 17.38
N SER A 4 38.41 -6.80 16.16
CA SER A 4 37.38 -6.17 15.33
C SER A 4 36.02 -6.74 15.74
N SER A 5 35.25 -5.94 16.46
CA SER A 5 33.83 -6.18 16.73
C SER A 5 33.03 -6.03 15.44
N THR A 6 32.54 -7.14 14.91
CA THR A 6 31.50 -7.15 13.87
C THR A 6 30.18 -6.75 14.51
N VAL A 7 29.75 -5.52 14.28
CA VAL A 7 28.37 -5.07 14.56
C VAL A 7 27.47 -5.78 13.55
N SER A 8 26.70 -6.77 14.02
CA SER A 8 25.59 -7.33 13.28
C SER A 8 24.47 -6.30 13.22
N THR A 9 24.32 -5.63 12.07
CA THR A 9 23.11 -4.87 11.77
C THR A 9 21.98 -5.86 11.50
N SER A 10 21.22 -6.20 12.55
CA SER A 10 19.93 -6.88 12.41
C SER A 10 18.96 -5.95 11.70
N ASN A 11 18.38 -6.42 10.58
CA ASN A 11 17.30 -5.75 9.86
C ASN A 11 16.10 -5.56 10.80
N SER A 12 15.92 -4.35 11.34
CA SER A 12 14.84 -3.99 12.28
C SER A 12 13.46 -3.85 11.62
N PHE A 13 13.32 -4.20 10.33
CA PHE A 13 12.07 -4.02 9.56
C PHE A 13 11.24 -5.28 9.41
N GLU A 14 11.74 -6.47 9.78
CA GLU A 14 10.96 -7.72 9.71
C GLU A 14 9.87 -7.81 10.80
N THR A 15 9.85 -6.89 11.78
CA THR A 15 8.99 -6.99 12.98
C THR A 15 7.89 -5.94 13.07
N VAL A 16 7.78 -5.02 12.11
CA VAL A 16 6.72 -4.00 12.08
C VAL A 16 5.55 -4.54 11.28
N SER A 17 4.39 -4.69 11.91
CA SER A 17 3.19 -5.11 11.18
C SER A 17 2.74 -4.00 10.24
N ASP A 18 2.21 -4.36 9.09
CA ASP A 18 1.46 -3.50 8.16
C ASP A 18 0.57 -2.45 8.85
N SER A 19 -0.18 -2.86 9.89
CA SER A 19 -1.07 -1.97 10.63
C SER A 19 -0.37 -0.92 11.51
N GLU A 20 0.94 -1.02 11.70
CA GLU A 20 1.76 -0.10 12.52
C GLU A 20 2.36 1.05 11.69
N GLU A 21 2.57 0.88 10.39
CA GLU A 21 3.11 1.93 9.51
C GLU A 21 2.02 2.88 8.99
N PHE A 22 0.81 2.36 8.76
CA PHE A 22 -0.26 3.14 8.13
C PHE A 22 -1.22 3.75 9.16
N GLN A 23 -1.68 4.98 8.87
CA GLN A 23 -2.67 5.68 9.70
C GLN A 23 -3.90 4.79 9.96
N THR A 24 -4.61 5.03 11.07
CA THR A 24 -5.82 4.28 11.46
C THR A 24 -6.89 4.10 10.37
N LYS A 25 -6.85 4.90 9.29
CA LYS A 25 -7.75 4.86 8.14
C LYS A 25 -7.41 3.72 7.14
N PHE A 26 -6.18 3.22 7.13
CA PHE A 26 -5.66 2.27 6.14
C PHE A 26 -5.10 1.00 6.82
N GLN A 27 -5.91 0.33 7.62
CA GLN A 27 -5.51 -0.93 8.28
C GLN A 27 -5.45 -2.10 7.30
N ASN A 28 -6.12 -2.00 6.15
CA ASN A 28 -6.00 -2.95 5.06
C ASN A 28 -4.85 -2.51 4.15
N SER A 29 -3.62 -2.88 4.52
CA SER A 29 -2.46 -2.74 3.66
C SER A 29 -1.94 -4.09 3.19
N TYR A 30 -1.29 -4.09 2.03
CA TYR A 30 -0.67 -5.25 1.41
C TYR A 30 0.70 -4.83 0.93
N ARG A 31 1.77 -5.34 1.53
CA ARG A 31 3.14 -4.94 1.20
C ARG A 31 4.02 -6.11 0.78
N LYS A 32 5.04 -5.80 -0.01
CA LYS A 32 6.14 -6.70 -0.34
C LYS A 32 7.46 -5.94 -0.21
N ASP A 33 8.19 -6.25 0.85
CA ASP A 33 9.51 -5.67 1.11
C ASP A 33 10.62 -6.43 0.39
N ARG A 34 11.72 -5.72 0.16
CA ARG A 34 12.96 -6.37 -0.26
C ARG A 34 13.56 -7.13 0.92
N LYS A 35 13.96 -8.38 0.66
CA LYS A 35 14.75 -9.16 1.63
C LYS A 35 16.13 -8.56 1.88
N LEU A 36 16.68 -7.88 0.87
CA LEU A 36 18.01 -7.26 0.88
C LEU A 36 17.91 -5.82 0.36
N GLY A 37 18.46 -4.88 1.13
CA GLY A 37 18.44 -3.45 0.81
C GLY A 37 17.15 -2.75 1.24
N GLU A 38 17.06 -1.46 0.90
CA GLU A 38 15.92 -0.61 1.22
C GLU A 38 14.90 -0.63 0.07
N GLY A 39 13.61 -0.61 0.40
CA GLY A 39 12.52 -0.46 -0.57
C GLY A 39 11.52 -1.62 -0.59
N GLY A 40 10.55 -1.50 -1.48
CA GLY A 40 9.43 -2.41 -1.59
C GLY A 40 8.23 -1.69 -2.17
N VAL A 41 7.11 -2.41 -2.22
CA VAL A 41 5.83 -1.87 -2.69
C VAL A 41 4.74 -2.13 -1.68
N PHE A 42 3.74 -1.26 -1.63
CA PHE A 42 2.55 -1.48 -0.85
C PHE A 42 1.29 -0.94 -1.52
N ILE A 43 0.16 -1.49 -1.12
CA ILE A 43 -1.18 -0.97 -1.40
C ILE A 43 -1.82 -0.65 -0.05
N ALA A 44 -2.34 0.56 0.12
CA ALA A 44 -3.08 0.96 1.30
C ALA A 44 -4.55 1.23 0.92
N VAL A 45 -5.47 0.49 1.53
CA VAL A 45 -6.90 0.59 1.22
C VAL A 45 -7.68 1.14 2.42
N ASP A 46 -8.58 2.08 2.16
CA ASP A 46 -9.47 2.64 3.19
C ASP A 46 -10.32 1.52 3.84
N ASN A 47 -10.40 1.54 5.16
CA ASN A 47 -11.10 0.52 5.95
C ASN A 47 -12.59 0.32 5.61
N ASN A 48 -13.21 1.27 4.89
CA ASN A 48 -14.58 1.13 4.44
C ASN A 48 -14.72 0.06 3.34
N TYR A 49 -13.64 -0.33 2.68
CA TYR A 49 -13.63 -1.38 1.67
C TYR A 49 -13.38 -2.76 2.29
N ILE A 50 -14.02 -3.79 1.72
CA ILE A 50 -13.72 -5.18 2.04
C ILE A 50 -12.71 -5.68 1.03
N THR A 51 -11.52 -6.01 1.51
CA THR A 51 -10.41 -6.43 0.67
C THR A 51 -9.86 -7.80 1.05
N THR A 52 -9.19 -8.45 0.11
CA THR A 52 -8.50 -9.73 0.32
C THR A 52 -7.18 -9.71 -0.42
N GLU A 53 -6.10 -10.11 0.25
CA GLU A 53 -4.78 -10.25 -0.38
C GLU A 53 -4.83 -11.33 -1.47
N ILE A 54 -4.05 -11.13 -2.53
CA ILE A 54 -3.81 -12.16 -3.54
C ILE A 54 -2.32 -12.44 -3.63
N LEU A 55 -1.96 -13.68 -3.33
CA LEU A 55 -0.60 -14.17 -3.51
C LEU A 55 -0.48 -14.79 -4.89
N THR A 56 0.29 -14.15 -5.77
CA THR A 56 0.53 -14.62 -7.14
C THR A 56 1.73 -15.56 -7.25
N GLY A 57 2.54 -15.67 -6.20
CA GLY A 57 3.80 -16.44 -6.20
C GLY A 57 4.92 -15.81 -7.04
N SER A 58 4.70 -14.60 -7.58
CA SER A 58 5.67 -13.87 -8.39
C SER A 58 6.85 -13.36 -7.56
N ASP A 59 8.06 -13.45 -8.12
CA ASP A 59 9.30 -12.96 -7.49
C ASP A 59 9.67 -11.52 -7.90
N CYS A 60 8.74 -10.78 -8.51
CA CYS A 60 8.91 -9.34 -8.73
C CYS A 60 8.37 -8.51 -7.56
N GLU A 61 8.75 -7.24 -7.48
CA GLU A 61 8.25 -6.31 -6.45
C GLU A 61 6.82 -5.89 -6.79
N THR A 62 5.88 -6.77 -6.48
CA THR A 62 4.45 -6.58 -6.68
C THR A 62 3.66 -7.01 -5.45
N ALA A 63 2.55 -6.31 -5.19
CA ALA A 63 1.54 -6.72 -4.25
C ALA A 63 0.17 -6.61 -4.92
N TRP A 64 -0.75 -7.51 -4.56
CA TRP A 64 -2.09 -7.58 -5.14
C TRP A 64 -3.15 -7.70 -4.07
N CYS A 65 -4.27 -7.03 -4.29
CA CYS A 65 -5.46 -7.20 -3.49
C CYS A 65 -6.72 -7.16 -4.35
N LYS A 66 -7.78 -7.76 -3.83
CA LYS A 66 -9.11 -7.72 -4.42
C LYS A 66 -10.03 -6.87 -3.56
N ILE A 67 -10.69 -5.89 -4.16
CA ILE A 67 -11.80 -5.16 -3.54
C ILE A 67 -13.11 -5.86 -3.91
N ASN A 68 -13.85 -6.27 -2.87
CA ASN A 68 -15.13 -6.95 -3.04
C ASN A 68 -16.24 -5.94 -3.37
N THR A 69 -16.81 -6.08 -4.56
CA THR A 69 -17.95 -5.32 -5.08
C THR A 69 -19.27 -6.06 -4.86
N GLN A 70 -20.40 -5.34 -4.82
CA GLN A 70 -21.73 -5.93 -4.68
C GLN A 70 -22.44 -6.04 -6.04
N GLY A 71 -22.83 -7.25 -6.43
CA GLY A 71 -23.63 -7.48 -7.65
C GLY A 71 -22.93 -7.12 -8.96
N ARG A 72 -21.60 -6.93 -8.92
CA ARG A 72 -20.72 -6.72 -10.07
C ARG A 72 -19.47 -7.59 -9.91
N GLN A 73 -18.66 -7.69 -10.96
CA GLN A 73 -17.32 -8.28 -10.85
C GLN A 73 -16.48 -7.50 -9.84
N HIS A 74 -15.60 -8.21 -9.14
CA HIS A 74 -14.64 -7.62 -8.20
C HIS A 74 -13.57 -6.80 -8.94
N LEU A 75 -12.96 -5.87 -8.20
CA LEU A 75 -11.84 -5.07 -8.70
C LEU A 75 -10.55 -5.63 -8.13
N TYR A 76 -9.57 -5.85 -8.99
CA TYR A 76 -8.23 -6.29 -8.61
C TYR A 76 -7.28 -5.10 -8.71
N ILE A 77 -6.58 -4.80 -7.62
CA ILE A 77 -5.62 -3.71 -7.56
C ILE A 77 -4.24 -4.32 -7.33
N GLY A 78 -3.32 -3.97 -8.22
CA GLY A 78 -1.91 -4.33 -8.15
C GLY A 78 -1.03 -3.10 -8.04
N THR A 79 0.11 -3.26 -7.40
CA THR A 79 1.23 -2.34 -7.48
C THR A 79 2.44 -3.06 -8.04
N PHE A 80 3.30 -2.36 -8.77
CA PHE A 80 4.54 -2.90 -9.30
C PHE A 80 5.66 -1.87 -9.25
N TYR A 81 6.84 -2.31 -8.85
CA TYR A 81 8.07 -1.54 -8.97
C TYR A 81 9.11 -2.33 -9.74
N ARG A 82 9.74 -1.67 -10.72
CA ARG A 82 10.89 -2.22 -11.44
C ARG A 82 12.15 -1.44 -11.12
N GLN A 83 13.15 -2.13 -10.59
CA GLN A 83 14.48 -1.56 -10.38
C GLN A 83 15.12 -1.14 -11.72
N SER A 84 16.02 -0.16 -11.69
CA SER A 84 16.76 0.39 -12.85
C SER A 84 17.81 -0.58 -13.41
N CYS A 85 17.44 -1.83 -13.69
CA CYS A 85 18.30 -2.85 -14.26
C CYS A 85 17.78 -3.30 -15.64
N ARG A 86 18.60 -4.07 -16.36
CA ARG A 86 18.25 -4.65 -17.68
C ARG A 86 17.61 -6.04 -17.56
N ASP A 87 17.06 -6.35 -16.39
CA ASP A 87 16.53 -7.67 -16.09
C ASP A 87 15.11 -7.83 -16.65
N ILE A 88 15.00 -8.69 -17.67
CA ILE A 88 13.71 -9.03 -18.28
C ILE A 88 12.88 -9.98 -17.42
N GLU A 89 13.54 -10.76 -16.54
CA GLU A 89 12.88 -11.74 -15.68
C GLU A 89 11.86 -11.04 -14.77
N LYS A 90 12.11 -9.79 -14.34
CA LYS A 90 11.15 -9.01 -13.56
C LYS A 90 9.87 -8.68 -14.32
N LEU A 91 9.93 -8.50 -15.65
CA LEU A 91 8.74 -8.33 -16.47
C LEU A 91 8.04 -9.67 -16.75
N GLU A 92 8.79 -10.77 -16.89
CA GLU A 92 8.19 -12.11 -16.99
C GLU A 92 7.47 -12.51 -15.70
N GLU A 93 8.05 -12.18 -14.54
CA GLU A 93 7.42 -12.36 -13.23
C GLU A 93 6.20 -11.46 -13.05
N LEU A 94 6.22 -10.23 -13.57
CA LEU A 94 5.04 -9.37 -13.63
C LEU A 94 3.95 -10.02 -14.49
N GLU A 95 4.29 -10.51 -15.69
CA GLU A 95 3.35 -11.17 -16.60
C GLU A 95 2.72 -12.41 -15.95
N LYS A 96 3.51 -13.24 -15.25
CA LYS A 96 2.99 -14.36 -14.45
C LYS A 96 1.99 -13.88 -13.40
N SER A 97 2.29 -12.76 -12.71
CA SER A 97 1.40 -12.21 -11.69
C SER A 97 0.08 -11.72 -12.29
N ILE A 98 0.11 -11.03 -13.43
CA ILE A 98 -1.07 -10.56 -14.14
C ILE A 98 -1.90 -11.75 -14.63
N ASN A 99 -1.26 -12.74 -15.26
CA ASN A 99 -1.93 -13.96 -15.72
C ASN A 99 -2.61 -14.73 -14.56
N CYS A 100 -2.02 -14.74 -13.37
CA CYS A 100 -2.66 -15.31 -12.18
C CYS A 100 -4.00 -14.63 -11.89
N ILE A 101 -4.06 -13.30 -11.99
CA ILE A 101 -5.29 -12.51 -11.81
C ILE A 101 -6.28 -12.76 -12.96
N MET A 102 -5.81 -12.75 -14.20
CA MET A 102 -6.64 -12.97 -15.39
C MET A 102 -7.35 -14.33 -15.35
N ASN A 103 -6.68 -15.35 -14.79
CA ASN A 103 -7.23 -16.70 -14.67
C ASN A 103 -8.16 -16.91 -13.47
N THR A 104 -8.46 -15.87 -12.68
CA THR A 104 -9.37 -15.99 -11.51
C THR A 104 -10.85 -16.13 -11.89
N SER A 105 -11.22 -15.83 -13.13
CA SER A 105 -12.60 -15.85 -13.61
C SER A 105 -12.68 -16.28 -15.08
N GLN A 106 -13.84 -16.76 -15.51
CA GLN A 106 -14.11 -17.10 -16.92
C GLN A 106 -14.25 -15.86 -17.82
N THR A 107 -14.52 -14.71 -17.21
CA THR A 107 -14.66 -13.41 -17.88
C THR A 107 -13.48 -12.53 -17.53
N LEU A 108 -13.05 -11.67 -18.45
CA LEU A 108 -11.99 -10.68 -18.20
C LEU A 108 -12.25 -9.93 -16.88
N PRO A 109 -11.35 -10.02 -15.88
CA PRO A 109 -11.51 -9.32 -14.61
C PRO A 109 -11.24 -7.82 -14.77
N ASN A 110 -11.82 -7.00 -13.90
CA ASN A 110 -11.47 -5.59 -13.80
C ASN A 110 -10.17 -5.46 -12.99
N VAL A 111 -9.11 -5.01 -13.64
CA VAL A 111 -7.77 -4.90 -13.07
C VAL A 111 -7.31 -3.45 -13.15
N ILE A 112 -6.66 -2.98 -12.10
CA ILE A 112 -5.87 -1.76 -12.08
C ILE A 112 -4.50 -2.12 -11.55
N LEU A 113 -3.46 -1.81 -12.32
CA LEU A 113 -2.07 -1.97 -11.95
C LEU A 113 -1.39 -0.60 -11.97
N GLY A 114 -0.94 -0.14 -10.82
CA GLY A 114 -0.20 1.12 -10.67
C GLY A 114 1.25 0.89 -10.31
N GLY A 115 2.10 1.91 -10.46
CA GLY A 115 3.44 1.94 -9.86
C GLY A 115 4.52 2.43 -10.81
N ASP A 116 5.77 2.32 -10.37
CA ASP A 116 6.93 2.80 -11.12
C ASP A 116 7.56 1.67 -11.94
N PHE A 117 7.30 1.69 -13.25
CA PHE A 117 7.84 0.74 -14.21
C PHE A 117 9.24 1.13 -14.65
N ASN A 118 9.65 2.39 -14.44
CA ASN A 118 11.00 2.90 -14.63
C ASN A 118 11.62 2.51 -16.00
N LEU A 119 10.79 2.57 -17.05
CA LEU A 119 11.13 2.39 -18.46
C LEU A 119 10.86 3.69 -19.23
N THR A 120 11.93 4.43 -19.48
CA THR A 120 11.87 5.83 -19.93
C THR A 120 11.71 6.01 -21.46
N GLN A 121 11.79 4.94 -22.27
CA GLN A 121 11.79 5.04 -23.73
C GLN A 121 10.57 4.42 -24.43
N ILE A 122 9.46 4.24 -23.72
CA ILE A 122 8.19 3.84 -24.32
C ILE A 122 7.41 5.10 -24.71
N ASN A 123 7.01 5.20 -25.97
CA ASN A 123 6.00 6.13 -26.42
C ASN A 123 4.62 5.46 -26.29
N TRP A 124 3.88 5.81 -25.25
CA TRP A 124 2.56 5.25 -24.93
C TRP A 124 1.45 5.69 -25.90
N GLN A 125 1.63 6.78 -26.64
CA GLN A 125 0.64 7.20 -27.64
C GLN A 125 0.68 6.31 -28.88
N THR A 126 1.88 5.88 -29.28
CA THR A 126 2.09 5.03 -30.45
C THR A 126 2.36 3.58 -30.10
N ASN A 127 2.49 3.24 -28.82
CA ASN A 127 2.95 1.94 -28.31
C ASN A 127 4.24 1.47 -29.01
N THR A 128 5.24 2.36 -29.09
CA THR A 128 6.55 2.06 -29.70
C THR A 128 7.70 2.40 -28.77
N VAL A 129 8.87 1.85 -29.06
CA VAL A 129 10.11 2.14 -28.32
C VAL A 129 10.92 3.19 -29.08
N ASN A 130 11.32 4.26 -28.37
CA ASN A 130 12.19 5.31 -28.91
C ASN A 130 13.59 4.76 -29.26
N THR A 131 14.33 5.47 -30.11
CA THR A 131 15.68 5.06 -30.54
C THR A 131 16.65 5.00 -29.36
N ASN A 132 17.50 3.97 -29.32
CA ASN A 132 18.55 3.76 -28.30
C ASN A 132 18.05 3.78 -26.84
N PRO A 133 17.13 2.88 -26.46
CA PRO A 133 16.60 2.83 -25.10
C PRO A 133 17.67 2.46 -24.08
N GLN A 134 17.65 3.14 -22.93
CA GLN A 134 18.62 3.02 -21.83
C GLN A 134 18.82 1.56 -21.40
N TYR A 135 17.70 0.83 -21.29
CA TYR A 135 17.67 -0.56 -20.83
C TYR A 135 17.58 -1.60 -21.96
N GLY A 136 17.72 -1.18 -23.22
CA GLY A 136 17.61 -2.06 -24.38
C GLY A 136 16.18 -2.19 -24.91
N LYS A 137 16.09 -2.48 -26.22
CA LYS A 137 14.83 -2.48 -26.96
C LYS A 137 13.88 -3.59 -26.48
N ALA A 138 14.42 -4.80 -26.31
CA ALA A 138 13.66 -5.98 -25.87
C ALA A 138 12.90 -5.75 -24.56
N LEU A 139 13.49 -5.06 -23.57
CA LEU A 139 12.85 -4.83 -22.28
C LEU A 139 11.64 -3.88 -22.39
N ASN A 140 11.76 -2.83 -23.20
CA ASN A 140 10.67 -1.89 -23.45
C ASN A 140 9.56 -2.54 -24.29
N GLU A 141 9.93 -3.30 -25.32
CA GLU A 141 8.98 -4.08 -26.12
C GLU A 141 8.26 -5.14 -25.30
N LYS A 142 8.93 -5.77 -24.33
CA LYS A 142 8.30 -6.76 -23.45
C LYS A 142 7.17 -6.17 -22.62
N LEU A 143 7.31 -4.95 -22.10
CA LEU A 143 6.21 -4.31 -21.36
C LEU A 143 5.02 -3.99 -22.29
N ILE A 144 5.28 -3.55 -23.52
CA ILE A 144 4.22 -3.32 -24.52
C ILE A 144 3.53 -4.64 -24.87
N GLU A 145 4.29 -5.73 -25.04
CA GLU A 145 3.77 -7.08 -25.28
C GLU A 145 2.86 -7.54 -24.13
N ILE A 146 3.31 -7.39 -22.88
CA ILE A 146 2.51 -7.72 -21.68
C ILE A 146 1.22 -6.92 -21.68
N SER A 147 1.29 -5.62 -21.99
CA SER A 147 0.12 -4.74 -22.09
C SER A 147 -0.91 -5.30 -23.08
N ASN A 148 -0.45 -5.62 -24.29
CA ASN A 148 -1.30 -6.09 -25.39
C ASN A 148 -1.87 -7.49 -25.14
N ASN A 149 -1.06 -8.42 -24.61
CA ASN A 149 -1.47 -9.80 -24.37
C ASN A 149 -2.52 -9.93 -23.26
N ASN A 150 -2.61 -8.93 -22.37
CA ASN A 150 -3.47 -8.95 -21.18
C ASN A 150 -4.59 -7.91 -21.22
N ASP A 151 -4.86 -7.29 -22.38
CA ASP A 151 -5.83 -6.19 -22.53
C ASP A 151 -5.60 -5.02 -21.54
N MET A 152 -4.37 -4.83 -21.07
CA MET A 152 -4.01 -3.78 -20.13
C MET A 152 -3.75 -2.49 -20.90
N ASN A 153 -4.50 -1.45 -20.59
CA ASN A 153 -4.43 -0.14 -21.23
C ASN A 153 -3.79 0.85 -20.28
N GLN A 154 -2.69 1.48 -20.70
CA GLN A 154 -2.03 2.55 -19.96
C GLN A 154 -2.88 3.84 -20.05
N MET A 155 -3.08 4.54 -18.93
CA MET A 155 -3.99 5.69 -18.82
C MET A 155 -3.29 7.03 -18.53
N VAL A 156 -1.97 7.05 -18.25
CA VAL A 156 -1.25 8.25 -17.83
C VAL A 156 -0.66 8.98 -19.04
N ILE A 157 -1.10 10.20 -19.32
CA ILE A 157 -0.67 10.93 -20.53
C ILE A 157 0.40 12.00 -20.25
N GLU A 158 0.67 12.30 -18.99
CA GLU A 158 1.62 13.33 -18.56
C GLU A 158 2.94 12.70 -18.07
N PRO A 159 4.08 13.42 -18.17
CA PRO A 159 5.35 12.98 -17.59
C PRO A 159 5.28 12.87 -16.07
N THR A 160 5.84 11.80 -15.51
CA THR A 160 5.86 11.54 -14.07
C THR A 160 7.25 11.61 -13.46
N ARG A 161 8.31 11.65 -14.29
CA ARG A 161 9.68 11.93 -13.86
C ARG A 161 10.46 12.63 -14.97
N GLY A 162 10.76 13.91 -14.77
CA GLY A 162 11.38 14.74 -15.81
C GLY A 162 10.48 14.82 -17.04
N GLN A 163 10.93 14.28 -18.17
CA GLN A 163 10.16 14.23 -19.43
C GLN A 163 9.60 12.83 -19.74
N ASN A 164 9.72 11.89 -18.80
CA ASN A 164 9.32 10.50 -19.01
C ASN A 164 8.05 10.16 -18.22
N THR A 165 7.17 9.36 -18.82
CA THR A 165 6.02 8.74 -18.15
C THR A 165 6.40 7.31 -17.76
N ILE A 166 6.83 7.14 -16.51
CA ILE A 166 7.30 5.85 -15.98
C ILE A 166 6.46 5.34 -14.82
N ASP A 167 5.71 6.23 -14.16
CA ASP A 167 4.72 5.90 -13.16
C ASP A 167 3.39 5.70 -13.89
N LEU A 168 3.00 4.43 -14.05
CA LEU A 168 1.89 4.05 -14.92
C LEU A 168 0.65 3.71 -14.10
N LEU A 169 -0.50 3.89 -14.73
CA LEU A 169 -1.77 3.32 -14.32
C LEU A 169 -2.29 2.52 -15.51
N MET A 170 -2.27 1.20 -15.40
CA MET A 170 -2.72 0.27 -16.44
C MET A 170 -4.02 -0.41 -16.02
N THR A 171 -4.97 -0.59 -16.94
CA THR A 171 -6.26 -1.22 -16.62
C THR A 171 -6.83 -2.08 -17.74
N THR A 172 -7.54 -3.15 -17.39
CA THR A 172 -8.34 -3.93 -18.35
C THR A 172 -9.64 -3.24 -18.76
N ASN A 173 -10.07 -2.22 -18.02
CA ASN A 173 -11.36 -1.57 -18.25
C ASN A 173 -11.25 -0.06 -18.11
N THR A 174 -10.97 0.60 -19.22
CA THR A 174 -10.82 2.07 -19.30
C THR A 174 -12.09 2.81 -18.90
N GLY A 175 -13.27 2.19 -19.04
CA GLY A 175 -14.54 2.79 -18.64
C GLY A 175 -14.72 2.95 -17.12
N LEU A 176 -13.90 2.28 -16.30
CA LEU A 176 -13.89 2.48 -14.85
C LEU A 176 -13.01 3.64 -14.41
N VAL A 177 -12.08 4.10 -15.24
CA VAL A 177 -11.05 5.06 -14.85
C VAL A 177 -11.36 6.43 -15.46
N SER A 178 -11.34 7.47 -14.63
CA SER A 178 -11.57 8.85 -15.05
C SER A 178 -10.70 9.82 -14.26
N ASN A 179 -10.61 11.08 -14.72
CA ASN A 179 -9.89 12.17 -14.05
C ASN A 179 -8.48 11.77 -13.61
N ILE A 180 -7.67 11.31 -14.57
CA ILE A 180 -6.25 11.05 -14.32
C ILE A 180 -5.53 12.40 -14.25
N GLU A 181 -4.89 12.67 -13.12
CA GLU A 181 -4.15 13.90 -12.87
C GLU A 181 -2.74 13.55 -12.36
N VAL A 182 -1.74 14.34 -12.80
CA VAL A 182 -0.36 14.23 -12.32
C VAL A 182 -0.03 15.45 -11.49
N HIS A 183 0.42 15.21 -10.24
CA HIS A 183 0.71 16.26 -9.26
C HIS A 183 2.15 16.15 -8.73
N PRO A 184 2.73 17.25 -8.21
CA PRO A 184 3.99 17.21 -7.49
C PRO A 184 4.01 16.13 -6.40
N GLY A 185 4.94 15.20 -6.50
CA GLY A 185 5.17 14.15 -5.50
C GLY A 185 6.12 14.59 -4.40
N MET A 186 6.55 13.62 -3.58
CA MET A 186 7.48 13.85 -2.47
C MET A 186 8.95 13.69 -2.85
N SER A 187 9.25 13.32 -4.10
CA SER A 187 10.60 13.10 -4.62
C SER A 187 10.74 13.69 -6.03
N ASP A 188 11.72 13.21 -6.80
CA ASP A 188 11.84 13.47 -8.23
C ASP A 188 10.72 12.83 -9.07
N HIS A 189 9.87 12.01 -8.46
CA HIS A 189 8.65 11.46 -9.06
C HIS A 189 7.42 12.33 -8.76
N GLN A 190 6.52 12.41 -9.74
CA GLN A 190 5.18 12.97 -9.60
C GLN A 190 4.20 11.89 -9.13
N VAL A 191 3.10 12.30 -8.51
CA VAL A 191 2.03 11.42 -8.06
C VAL A 191 0.93 11.36 -9.11
N VAL A 192 0.47 10.16 -9.43
CA VAL A 192 -0.70 9.92 -10.30
C VAL A 192 -1.94 9.73 -9.43
N ILE A 193 -2.99 10.51 -9.69
CA ILE A 193 -4.30 10.40 -9.05
C ILE A 193 -5.33 10.05 -10.11
N ALA A 194 -6.24 9.12 -9.82
CA ALA A 194 -7.32 8.77 -10.72
C ALA A 194 -8.59 8.41 -9.95
N ASN A 195 -9.75 8.63 -10.57
CA ASN A 195 -11.05 8.23 -10.07
C ASN A 195 -11.47 6.88 -10.66
N ILE A 196 -11.89 5.96 -9.78
CA ILE A 196 -12.35 4.63 -10.17
C ILE A 196 -13.85 4.50 -9.89
N ASP A 197 -14.67 4.32 -10.94
CA ASP A 197 -16.10 4.06 -10.79
C ASP A 197 -16.32 2.58 -10.46
N MET A 198 -16.81 2.31 -9.24
CA MET A 198 -17.15 0.96 -8.82
C MET A 198 -18.35 0.94 -7.88
N LYS A 199 -19.05 -0.21 -7.85
CA LYS A 199 -20.14 -0.46 -6.90
C LYS A 199 -19.63 -1.23 -5.70
N ASP A 200 -19.52 -0.52 -4.59
CA ASP A 200 -18.76 -0.99 -3.44
C ASP A 200 -19.64 -1.74 -2.45
N LYS A 201 -19.08 -2.79 -1.84
CA LYS A 201 -19.64 -3.35 -0.62
C LYS A 201 -18.92 -2.72 0.57
N HIS A 202 -19.50 -1.67 1.14
CA HIS A 202 -18.90 -1.05 2.32
C HIS A 202 -19.07 -1.92 3.56
N GLN A 203 -18.04 -1.95 4.42
CA GLN A 203 -18.22 -2.42 5.79
C GLN A 203 -19.15 -1.45 6.52
N LYS A 204 -20.13 -1.98 7.27
CA LYS A 204 -20.78 -1.17 8.30
C LYS A 204 -19.69 -0.71 9.26
N LYS A 205 -19.54 0.61 9.47
CA LYS A 205 -18.55 1.16 10.39
C LYS A 205 -18.69 0.44 11.73
N LYS A 206 -17.70 -0.38 12.08
CA LYS A 206 -17.66 -1.04 13.39
C LYS A 206 -17.71 0.05 14.45
N PRO A 207 -18.47 -0.15 15.55
CA PRO A 207 -18.46 0.79 16.65
C PRO A 207 -17.01 1.04 17.08
N ARG A 208 -16.59 2.30 17.04
CA ARG A 208 -15.21 2.64 17.42
C ARG A 208 -15.18 3.03 18.88
N LEU A 209 -14.19 2.50 19.58
CA LEU A 209 -13.87 2.92 20.92
C LEU A 209 -13.15 4.27 20.82
N VAL A 210 -13.60 5.27 21.57
CA VAL A 210 -12.98 6.60 21.55
C VAL A 210 -12.61 6.99 22.96
N HIS A 211 -11.36 7.40 23.13
CA HIS A 211 -10.83 7.90 24.38
C HIS A 211 -11.36 9.31 24.67
N LEU A 212 -11.85 9.52 25.89
CA LEU A 212 -12.37 10.80 26.35
C LEU A 212 -11.29 11.55 27.13
N PHE A 213 -10.25 12.01 26.44
CA PHE A 213 -9.11 12.79 26.99
C PHE A 213 -9.48 14.14 27.66
N LYS A 214 -10.77 14.47 27.76
CA LYS A 214 -11.26 15.64 28.51
C LYS A 214 -11.84 15.25 29.88
N ARG A 215 -11.81 13.96 30.21
CA ARG A 215 -12.40 13.35 31.41
C ARG A 215 -11.41 12.37 32.07
N ASP A 216 -10.15 12.47 31.71
CA ASP A 216 -9.08 11.58 32.13
C ASP A 216 -8.42 12.04 33.43
N ASP A 217 -7.76 11.09 34.11
CA ASP A 217 -6.80 11.39 35.16
C ASP A 217 -5.39 11.42 34.55
N MET A 218 -5.03 12.56 33.96
CA MET A 218 -3.74 12.74 33.32
C MET A 218 -2.55 12.72 34.27
N ASN A 219 -2.78 12.94 35.57
CA ASN A 219 -1.70 12.92 36.55
C ASN A 219 -1.36 11.48 36.90
N GLU A 220 -2.37 10.65 37.23
CA GLU A 220 -2.16 9.23 37.50
C GLU A 220 -1.62 8.48 36.26
N LEU A 221 -2.10 8.82 35.05
CA LEU A 221 -1.56 8.26 33.81
C LEU A 221 -0.06 8.54 33.66
N LYS A 222 0.38 9.77 33.93
CA LYS A 222 1.79 10.16 33.83
C LYS A 222 2.64 9.48 34.89
N GLU A 223 2.15 9.40 36.13
CA GLU A 223 2.87 8.71 37.21
C GLU A 223 2.99 7.22 36.92
N ASN A 224 1.91 6.55 36.50
CA ASN A 224 1.94 5.14 36.14
C ASN A 224 2.92 4.84 34.99
N ILE A 225 2.90 5.64 33.92
CA ILE A 225 3.86 5.51 32.82
C ILE A 225 5.28 5.75 33.35
N ARG A 226 5.49 6.82 34.13
CA ARG A 226 6.82 7.15 34.67
C ARG A 226 7.40 6.04 35.53
N ASP A 227 6.59 5.41 36.39
CA ASP A 227 7.06 4.36 37.30
C ASP A 227 7.38 3.05 36.57
N ASN A 228 6.53 2.68 35.62
CA ASN A 228 6.78 1.52 34.74
C ASN A 228 8.04 1.72 33.91
N PHE A 229 8.18 2.88 33.26
CA PHE A 229 9.34 3.18 32.44
C PHE A 229 10.60 3.40 33.27
N GLY A 230 10.52 4.02 34.44
CA GLY A 230 11.66 4.21 35.34
C GLY A 230 12.24 2.87 35.81
N THR A 231 11.36 1.90 36.12
CA THR A 231 11.78 0.54 36.48
C THR A 231 12.43 -0.19 35.29
N ARG A 232 11.90 0.00 34.08
CA ARG A 232 12.44 -0.63 32.85
C ARG A 232 13.75 0.01 32.38
N MET A 233 13.87 1.34 32.48
CA MET A 233 15.04 2.10 32.00
C MET A 233 16.33 1.67 32.71
N ASN A 234 16.23 1.29 33.99
CA ASN A 234 17.38 0.82 34.77
C ASN A 234 18.03 -0.45 34.21
N ASN A 235 17.31 -1.25 33.41
CA ASN A 235 17.80 -2.50 32.84
C ASN A 235 17.74 -2.49 31.30
N MET A 236 17.62 -1.32 30.68
CA MET A 236 17.29 -1.23 29.24
C MET A 236 18.42 -1.75 28.34
N GLU A 237 19.67 -1.58 28.77
CA GLU A 237 20.88 -2.05 28.08
C GLU A 237 21.04 -3.57 28.10
N GLU A 238 20.37 -4.25 29.02
CA GLU A 238 20.36 -5.72 29.13
C GLU A 238 19.30 -6.38 28.23
N ASN A 239 18.42 -5.57 27.62
CA ASN A 239 17.33 -6.04 26.76
C ASN A 239 17.61 -5.74 25.29
N THR A 240 17.07 -6.56 24.39
CA THR A 240 17.12 -6.25 22.95
C THR A 240 16.23 -5.05 22.61
N VAL A 241 16.44 -4.46 21.42
CA VAL A 241 15.58 -3.39 20.90
C VAL A 241 14.13 -3.87 20.80
N GLU A 242 13.90 -5.08 20.32
CA GLU A 242 12.60 -5.74 20.23
C GLU A 242 11.92 -5.92 21.60
N ASP A 243 12.67 -6.34 22.62
CA ASP A 243 12.13 -6.53 23.98
C ASP A 243 11.73 -5.19 24.60
N ASN A 244 12.54 -4.15 24.36
CA ASN A 244 12.23 -2.79 24.80
C ASN A 244 11.00 -2.23 24.08
N TRP A 245 10.91 -2.42 22.76
CA TRP A 245 9.78 -2.00 21.95
C TRP A 245 8.48 -2.72 22.36
N THR A 246 8.54 -4.04 22.58
CA THR A 246 7.40 -4.84 23.04
C THR A 246 6.90 -4.37 24.41
N TYR A 247 7.81 -3.97 25.30
CA TYR A 247 7.44 -3.40 26.59
C TYR A 247 6.69 -2.06 26.45
N VAL A 248 7.18 -1.15 25.59
CA VAL A 248 6.47 0.11 25.28
C VAL A 248 5.07 -0.15 24.73
N LYS A 249 4.95 -1.07 23.76
CA LYS A 249 3.67 -1.49 23.18
C LYS A 249 2.69 -2.06 24.19
N LYS A 250 3.18 -2.59 25.31
CA LYS A 250 2.34 -3.14 26.37
C LYS A 250 1.88 -2.06 27.36
N ILE A 251 2.80 -1.27 27.89
CA ILE A 251 2.52 -0.37 29.01
C ILE A 251 1.64 0.80 28.59
N ILE A 252 1.92 1.45 27.46
CA ILE A 252 1.18 2.65 27.04
C ILE A 252 -0.31 2.32 26.82
N PRO A 253 -0.69 1.26 26.07
CA PRO A 253 -2.10 0.92 25.90
C PRO A 253 -2.78 0.46 27.21
N GLN A 254 -2.06 -0.22 28.11
CA GLN A 254 -2.59 -0.62 29.41
C GLN A 254 -2.93 0.59 30.27
N ALA A 255 -1.99 1.51 30.45
CA ALA A 255 -2.20 2.74 31.20
C ALA A 255 -3.29 3.61 30.54
N THR A 256 -3.29 3.71 29.21
CA THR A 256 -4.33 4.45 28.48
C THR A 256 -5.72 3.84 28.71
N LYS A 257 -5.85 2.52 28.76
CA LYS A 257 -7.14 1.84 29.04
C LYS A 257 -7.60 2.04 30.48
N GLU A 258 -6.68 2.12 31.42
CA GLU A 258 -6.96 2.26 32.85
C GLU A 258 -7.36 3.69 33.22
N PHE A 259 -6.60 4.70 32.76
CA PHE A 259 -6.75 6.08 33.22
C PHE A 259 -7.54 7.00 32.27
N ILE A 260 -7.81 6.57 31.03
CA ILE A 260 -8.58 7.37 30.06
C ILE A 260 -9.93 6.70 29.80
N PRO A 261 -11.05 7.29 30.27
CA PRO A 261 -12.38 6.75 30.03
C PRO A 261 -12.66 6.58 28.54
N GLN A 262 -13.28 5.46 28.19
CA GLN A 262 -13.58 5.11 26.81
C GLN A 262 -15.08 5.13 26.56
N LYS A 263 -15.50 5.61 25.38
CA LYS A 263 -16.88 5.51 24.92
C LYS A 263 -16.94 4.83 23.57
N THR A 264 -17.84 3.86 23.43
CA THR A 264 -18.16 3.27 22.15
C THR A 264 -19.08 4.21 21.38
N ILE A 265 -18.63 4.69 20.22
CA ILE A 265 -19.48 5.43 19.28
C ILE A 265 -19.88 4.47 18.17
N GLY A 266 -21.17 4.09 18.16
CA GLY A 266 -21.79 3.34 17.07
C GLY A 266 -22.14 4.24 15.88
N SER A 267 -22.36 3.65 14.71
CA SER A 267 -22.91 4.39 13.57
C SER A 267 -24.35 4.78 13.87
N LYS A 268 -24.64 6.06 14.12
CA LYS A 268 -25.98 6.56 13.87
C LYS A 268 -26.16 6.58 12.36
N GLN A 269 -27.11 5.80 11.85
CA GLN A 269 -27.73 6.16 10.58
C GLN A 269 -28.32 7.54 10.82
N HIS A 270 -27.79 8.58 10.17
CA HIS A 270 -28.65 9.73 9.91
C HIS A 270 -29.76 9.16 9.04
N GLY A 271 -30.96 9.03 9.62
CA GLY A 271 -32.17 8.80 8.84
C GLY A 271 -32.15 9.81 7.71
N SER A 272 -32.39 9.32 6.50
CA SER A 272 -32.56 10.12 5.30
C SER A 272 -33.32 11.41 5.64
N PRO A 273 -32.93 12.57 5.11
CA PRO A 273 -33.69 13.79 5.37
C PRO A 273 -35.14 13.51 4.98
N HIS A 274 -36.04 13.58 5.97
CA HIS A 274 -37.46 13.60 5.70
C HIS A 274 -37.71 14.85 4.87
N ILE A 275 -37.95 14.67 3.57
CA ILE A 275 -38.58 15.69 2.74
C ILE A 275 -40.00 15.79 3.29
N LEU A 276 -40.24 16.77 4.16
CA LEU A 276 -41.59 17.23 4.42
C LEU A 276 -42.10 17.77 3.09
N LYS A 277 -43.09 17.08 2.52
CA LYS A 277 -43.93 17.63 1.47
C LYS A 277 -44.85 18.64 2.15
N ASP A 278 -44.62 19.91 1.88
CA ASP A 278 -45.66 20.94 1.87
C ASP A 278 -45.81 21.42 0.42
#